data_AF-A0A800A6G2-F1
#
_entry.id   AF-A0A800A6G2-F1
#
_cell.length_a   1.000
_cell.length_b   1.000
_cell.length_c   1.000
_cell.angle_alpha   90.00
_cell.angle_beta   90.00
_cell.angle_gamma   90.00
#
_symmetry.space_group_name_H-M   'P 1'
#
loop_
_entity.id
_entity.type
_entity.pdbx_description
1 polymer ?
#
loop_
_entity_poly.entity_id
_entity_poly.type
_entity_poly.pdbx_seq_one_letter_code
_entity_poly.pdbx_strand_id
1 'polypeptide(L)'
;MRPAPNQEARSRCMGAEPRTGFLLSVVAYSLGWMEPASHIWSDGELIPWDDATVHFLSHALQYGTAVFEGIRAYDTPEGTAVFRLHEHSLRLEASARAYGIPMRWSVEEIDQACVDLLRATELVSAYIRPQIFYGLGAIGLDPSTNEVHTMIGAFSFGAYLGEEGIRKGITTMVSSWRRISHNDFIPTAKGSGTYLNSVLAKQEAVRAGCDEAIMLNDAGM
;
A
#
# COMPACT_ATOMS: atom_id res chain seq x y z
N MET A 1 -26.31 10.38 -17.20
CA MET A 1 -25.73 11.21 -16.11
C MET A 1 -26.35 10.78 -14.81
N ARG A 2 -25.60 10.12 -13.92
CA ARG A 2 -26.01 9.96 -12.51
C ARG A 2 -25.67 11.25 -11.77
N PRO A 3 -26.52 11.77 -10.88
CA PRO A 3 -26.21 12.97 -10.13
C PRO A 3 -25.05 12.70 -9.16
N ALA A 4 -24.20 13.70 -8.94
CA ALA A 4 -23.13 13.65 -7.94
C ALA A 4 -23.73 13.44 -6.53
N PRO A 5 -23.05 12.72 -5.62
CA PRO A 5 -23.56 12.51 -4.27
C PRO A 5 -23.62 13.85 -3.51
N ASN A 6 -24.78 14.12 -2.90
CA ASN A 6 -25.07 15.32 -2.12
C ASN A 6 -24.11 15.46 -0.93
N GLN A 7 -23.50 16.65 -0.76
CA GLN A 7 -22.55 16.99 0.32
C GLN A 7 -23.13 16.75 1.73
N GLU A 8 -24.46 16.78 1.88
CA GLU A 8 -25.15 16.49 3.15
C GLU A 8 -25.02 15.03 3.62
N ALA A 9 -24.77 14.07 2.71
CA ALA A 9 -24.58 12.67 3.09
C ALA A 9 -23.25 12.43 3.82
N ARG A 10 -22.21 13.24 3.54
CA ARG A 10 -20.91 13.15 4.24
C ARG A 10 -20.97 13.72 5.66
N SER A 11 -21.81 14.72 5.91
CA SER A 11 -22.00 15.34 7.24
C SER A 11 -22.74 14.41 8.23
N ARG A 12 -23.71 13.62 7.75
CA ARG A 12 -24.53 12.74 8.61
C ARG A 12 -23.77 11.58 9.24
N CYS A 13 -22.66 11.12 8.66
CA CYS A 13 -21.83 10.07 9.26
C CYS A 13 -20.92 10.59 10.40
N MET A 14 -20.72 11.90 10.53
CA MET A 14 -19.82 12.49 11.54
C MET A 14 -20.53 12.95 12.83
N GLY A 15 -21.86 12.82 12.93
CA GLY A 15 -22.65 13.40 14.02
C GLY A 15 -23.46 12.42 14.88
N ALA A 16 -23.26 11.11 14.76
CA ALA A 16 -24.00 10.16 15.59
C ALA A 16 -23.29 9.92 16.94
N GLU A 17 -23.74 10.60 17.99
CA GLU A 17 -23.38 10.26 19.37
C GLU A 17 -23.81 8.80 19.68
N PRO A 18 -22.93 7.98 20.29
CA PRO A 18 -23.26 6.61 20.62
C PRO A 18 -24.29 6.59 21.75
N ARG A 19 -25.49 6.08 21.44
CA ARG A 19 -26.49 5.72 22.45
C ARG A 19 -25.87 4.68 23.38
N THR A 20 -25.91 5.00 24.67
CA THR A 20 -25.49 4.23 25.82
C THR A 20 -25.89 2.75 25.77
N GLY A 21 -24.93 1.85 26.01
CA GLY A 21 -25.23 0.50 26.48
C GLY A 21 -24.49 -0.67 25.83
N PHE A 22 -23.14 -0.68 25.79
CA PHE A 22 -22.32 -1.88 26.02
C PHE A 22 -20.84 -1.45 26.10
N LEU A 23 -20.19 -1.65 27.24
CA LEU A 23 -18.77 -1.36 27.43
C LEU A 23 -17.95 -2.46 26.73
N LEU A 24 -17.70 -2.29 25.45
CA LEU A 24 -16.62 -2.97 24.73
C LEU A 24 -15.51 -1.94 24.57
N SER A 25 -14.51 -1.96 25.47
CA SER A 25 -13.26 -1.24 25.25
C SER A 25 -12.49 -1.94 24.13
N VAL A 26 -12.94 -1.77 22.90
CA VAL A 26 -12.11 -2.03 21.74
C VAL A 26 -11.08 -0.90 21.76
N VAL A 27 -9.83 -1.25 22.08
CA VAL A 27 -8.69 -0.41 21.72
C VAL A 27 -8.69 -0.38 20.20
N ALA A 28 -9.43 0.57 19.64
CA ALA A 28 -9.40 0.88 18.23
C ALA A 28 -8.02 1.48 17.98
N TYR A 29 -7.07 0.66 17.54
CA TYR A 29 -5.91 1.17 16.84
C TYR A 29 -6.46 1.90 15.62
N SER A 30 -6.57 3.22 15.73
CA SER A 30 -6.85 4.10 14.62
C SER A 30 -5.67 4.03 13.67
N LEU A 31 -5.63 3.01 12.81
CA LEU A 31 -5.09 3.18 11.47
C LEU A 31 -5.93 4.30 10.87
N GLY A 32 -5.44 5.54 11.01
CA GLY A 32 -6.15 6.73 10.56
C GLY A 32 -6.55 6.56 9.11
N TRP A 33 -7.73 7.06 8.76
CA TRP A 33 -8.14 7.15 7.37
C TRP A 33 -7.04 7.89 6.59
N MET A 34 -6.75 7.41 5.39
CA MET A 34 -5.77 8.08 4.53
C MET A 34 -6.34 9.44 4.13
N GLU A 35 -5.65 10.51 4.51
CA GLU A 35 -5.99 11.84 4.04
C GLU A 35 -5.55 11.98 2.58
N PRO A 36 -6.45 12.42 1.67
CA PRO A 36 -6.10 12.64 0.28
C PRO A 36 -4.97 13.67 0.16
N ALA A 37 -3.95 13.37 -0.65
CA ALA A 37 -3.00 14.40 -1.09
C ALA A 37 -3.58 15.17 -2.29
N SER A 38 -2.86 16.19 -2.77
CA SER A 38 -3.32 16.99 -3.93
C SER A 38 -3.17 16.25 -5.26
N HIS A 39 -2.12 15.43 -5.40
CA HIS A 39 -1.75 14.79 -6.66
C HIS A 39 -1.37 13.32 -6.48
N ILE A 40 -1.43 12.58 -7.59
CA ILE A 40 -0.84 11.27 -7.83
C ILE A 40 0.06 11.40 -9.05
N TRP A 41 1.18 10.68 -9.06
CA TRP A 41 1.96 10.53 -10.29
C TRP A 41 1.46 9.28 -11.02
N SER A 42 1.13 9.40 -12.31
CA SER A 42 0.57 8.33 -13.14
C SER A 42 1.19 8.38 -14.53
N ASP A 43 1.96 7.35 -14.88
CA ASP A 43 2.55 7.15 -16.22
C ASP A 43 3.17 8.44 -16.83
N GLY A 44 4.01 9.13 -16.06
CA GLY A 44 4.74 10.31 -16.52
C GLY A 44 4.11 11.65 -16.15
N GLU A 45 2.87 11.66 -15.66
CA GLU A 45 2.12 12.88 -15.39
C GLU A 45 1.72 13.00 -13.91
N LEU A 46 1.70 14.23 -13.39
CA LEU A 46 1.06 14.55 -12.11
C LEU A 46 -0.40 14.88 -12.37
N ILE A 47 -1.30 14.06 -11.83
CA ILE A 47 -2.75 14.21 -11.97
C ILE A 47 -3.38 14.52 -10.61
N PRO A 48 -4.55 15.18 -10.57
CA PRO A 48 -5.32 15.32 -9.33
C PRO A 48 -5.57 13.97 -8.68
N TRP A 49 -5.55 13.92 -7.35
CA TRP A 49 -5.71 12.68 -6.59
C TRP A 49 -6.95 11.87 -6.98
N ASP A 50 -8.09 12.52 -7.15
CA ASP A 50 -9.37 11.87 -7.47
C ASP A 50 -9.45 11.34 -8.92
N ASP A 51 -8.52 11.77 -9.79
CA ASP A 51 -8.46 11.34 -11.20
C ASP A 51 -7.65 10.04 -11.37
N ALA A 52 -6.95 9.59 -10.32
CA ALA A 52 -6.19 8.34 -10.31
C ALA A 52 -7.14 7.13 -10.30
N THR A 53 -7.57 6.71 -11.49
CA THR A 53 -8.54 5.64 -11.69
C THR A 53 -7.92 4.44 -12.41
N VAL A 54 -8.43 3.25 -12.07
CA VAL A 54 -8.12 2.01 -12.78
C VAL A 54 -9.42 1.31 -13.16
N HIS A 55 -9.44 0.64 -14.32
CA HIS A 55 -10.62 -0.11 -14.72
C HIS A 55 -10.85 -1.30 -13.77
N PHE A 56 -12.10 -1.61 -13.44
CA PHE A 56 -12.44 -2.73 -12.56
C PHE A 56 -11.94 -4.08 -13.10
N LEU A 57 -11.87 -4.23 -14.42
CA LEU A 57 -11.34 -5.44 -15.08
C LEU A 57 -9.83 -5.42 -15.30
N SER A 58 -9.08 -4.51 -14.68
CA SER A 58 -7.62 -4.53 -14.73
C SER A 58 -7.07 -5.84 -14.20
N HIS A 59 -6.11 -6.42 -14.90
CA HIS A 59 -5.56 -7.74 -14.60
C HIS A 59 -4.99 -7.81 -13.18
N ALA A 60 -4.34 -6.74 -12.72
CA ALA A 60 -3.81 -6.66 -11.36
C ALA A 60 -4.89 -6.79 -10.28
N LEU A 61 -6.10 -6.26 -10.51
CA LEU A 61 -7.20 -6.36 -9.55
C LEU A 61 -7.78 -7.79 -9.49
N GLN A 62 -7.73 -8.52 -10.60
CA GLN A 62 -8.30 -9.87 -10.70
C GLN A 62 -7.30 -10.97 -10.31
N TYR A 63 -6.01 -10.77 -10.59
CA TYR A 63 -4.97 -11.81 -10.49
C TYR A 63 -3.78 -11.43 -9.60
N GLY A 64 -3.77 -10.24 -8.98
CA GLY A 64 -2.68 -9.82 -8.09
C GLY A 64 -1.35 -9.53 -8.80
N THR A 65 -1.39 -9.24 -10.10
CA THR A 65 -0.22 -9.01 -10.95
C THR A 65 0.28 -7.56 -10.87
N ALA A 66 0.78 -7.21 -9.70
CA ALA A 66 1.44 -5.94 -9.44
C ALA A 66 2.61 -6.12 -8.48
N VAL A 67 3.62 -5.26 -8.60
CA VAL A 67 4.70 -5.08 -7.62
C VAL A 67 4.65 -3.66 -7.08
N PHE A 68 5.09 -3.46 -5.85
CA PHE A 68 5.02 -2.15 -5.21
C PHE A 68 6.17 -1.90 -4.25
N GLU A 69 6.34 -0.65 -3.86
CA GLU A 69 7.29 -0.23 -2.84
C GLU A 69 6.66 0.50 -1.67
N GLY A 70 7.43 0.64 -0.60
CA GLY A 70 7.05 1.35 0.60
C GLY A 70 8.18 2.21 1.10
N ILE A 71 8.07 3.51 0.87
CA ILE A 71 9.18 4.45 1.08
C ILE A 71 8.73 5.51 2.08
N ARG A 72 9.66 5.98 2.93
CA ARG A 72 9.40 7.01 3.92
C ARG A 72 10.15 8.29 3.58
N ALA A 73 9.42 9.39 3.61
CA ALA A 73 9.96 10.74 3.61
C ALA A 73 9.82 11.35 5.01
N TYR A 74 10.86 12.03 5.45
CA TYR A 74 10.97 12.61 6.78
C TYR A 74 11.19 14.11 6.69
N ASP A 75 10.57 14.84 7.60
CA ASP A 75 10.89 16.24 7.82
C ASP A 75 12.25 16.30 8.55
N THR A 76 13.16 17.11 8.03
CA THR A 76 14.51 17.26 8.58
C THR A 76 14.87 18.75 8.67
N PRO A 77 15.88 19.12 9.47
CA PRO A 77 16.33 20.52 9.54
C PRO A 77 16.74 21.14 8.20
N GLU A 78 17.08 20.33 7.19
CA GLU A 78 17.48 20.75 5.85
C GLU A 78 16.34 20.65 4.81
N GLY A 79 15.13 20.27 5.26
CA GLY A 79 13.96 20.02 4.43
C GLY A 79 13.61 18.54 4.32
N THR A 80 12.59 18.22 3.51
CA THR A 80 12.11 16.84 3.32
C THR A 80 13.19 15.94 2.74
N ALA A 81 13.50 14.83 3.41
CA ALA A 81 14.45 13.83 2.94
C ALA A 81 13.78 12.45 2.76
N VAL A 82 14.05 11.80 1.63
CA VAL A 82 13.56 10.44 1.35
C VAL A 82 14.65 9.43 1.72
N PHE A 83 14.34 8.48 2.60
CA PHE A 83 15.32 7.51 3.06
C PHE A 83 15.60 6.46 1.98
N ARG A 84 16.84 6.42 1.48
CA ARG A 84 17.36 5.39 0.55
C ARG A 84 16.49 5.19 -0.70
N LEU A 85 16.01 6.30 -1.28
CA LEU A 85 15.08 6.30 -2.41
C LEU A 85 15.55 5.39 -3.56
N HIS A 86 16.79 5.56 -4.01
CA HIS A 86 17.35 4.80 -5.13
C HIS A 86 17.34 3.28 -4.85
N GLU A 87 17.69 2.84 -3.64
CA GLU A 87 17.67 1.42 -3.31
C GLU A 87 16.25 0.84 -3.20
N HIS A 88 15.26 1.66 -2.83
CA HIS A 88 13.86 1.27 -2.93
C HIS A 88 13.46 1.07 -4.41
N SER A 89 13.81 2.00 -5.30
CA SER A 89 13.51 1.89 -6.73
C SER A 89 14.21 0.70 -7.40
N LEU A 90 15.47 0.41 -7.03
CA LEU A 90 16.17 -0.81 -7.45
C LEU A 90 15.45 -2.08 -6.98
N ARG A 91 14.90 -2.09 -5.76
CA ARG A 91 14.14 -3.24 -5.24
C ARG A 91 12.79 -3.41 -5.94
N LEU A 92 12.14 -2.30 -6.31
CA LEU A 92 10.95 -2.32 -7.15
C LEU A 92 11.26 -2.95 -8.51
N GLU A 93 12.35 -2.52 -9.15
CA GLU A 93 12.80 -3.05 -10.43
C GLU A 93 13.15 -4.54 -10.35
N ALA A 94 13.88 -4.95 -9.31
CA ALA A 94 14.16 -6.35 -9.04
C ALA A 94 12.88 -7.18 -8.83
N SER A 95 11.87 -6.61 -8.18
CA SER A 95 10.57 -7.27 -8.00
C SER A 95 9.81 -7.41 -9.32
N ALA A 96 9.79 -6.37 -10.16
CA ALA A 96 9.17 -6.41 -11.47
C ALA A 96 9.83 -7.48 -12.35
N ARG A 97 11.16 -7.49 -12.38
CA ARG A 97 11.97 -8.47 -13.11
C ARG A 97 11.71 -9.91 -12.66
N ALA A 98 11.62 -10.13 -11.34
CA ALA A 98 11.35 -11.45 -10.78
C ALA A 98 10.02 -12.06 -11.25
N TYR A 99 9.01 -11.21 -11.46
CA TYR A 99 7.69 -11.62 -11.97
C TYR A 99 7.51 -11.40 -13.48
N GLY A 100 8.57 -11.03 -14.20
CA GLY A 100 8.50 -10.78 -15.64
C GLY A 100 7.62 -9.59 -16.05
N ILE A 101 7.36 -8.65 -15.13
CA ILE A 101 6.57 -7.45 -15.43
C ILE A 101 7.47 -6.46 -16.19
N PRO A 102 7.14 -6.08 -17.44
CA PRO A 102 7.94 -5.13 -18.19
C PRO A 102 7.82 -3.74 -17.57
N MET A 103 8.95 -3.06 -17.38
CA MET A 103 8.98 -1.70 -16.87
C MET A 103 9.02 -0.70 -18.01
N ARG A 104 8.17 0.33 -17.92
CA ARG A 104 8.14 1.46 -18.85
C ARG A 104 9.12 2.57 -18.47
N TRP A 105 9.42 2.68 -17.19
CA TRP A 105 10.22 3.76 -16.59
C TRP A 105 11.51 3.18 -16.00
N SER A 106 12.61 3.91 -16.15
CA SER A 106 13.88 3.57 -15.52
C SER A 106 13.83 3.77 -14.01
N VAL A 107 14.82 3.24 -13.29
CA VAL A 107 14.96 3.44 -11.84
C VAL A 107 15.09 4.93 -11.52
N GLU A 108 15.88 5.67 -12.31
CA GLU A 108 16.09 7.11 -12.16
C GLU A 108 14.83 7.91 -12.44
N GLU A 109 14.01 7.49 -13.42
CA GLU A 109 12.72 8.12 -13.70
C GLU A 109 11.73 7.90 -12.54
N ILE A 110 11.74 6.72 -11.92
CA ILE A 110 10.92 6.44 -10.73
C ILE A 110 11.39 7.24 -9.51
N ASP A 111 12.69 7.39 -9.33
CA ASP A 111 13.27 8.26 -8.29
C ASP A 111 12.79 9.70 -8.48
N GLN A 112 12.91 10.22 -9.70
CA GLN A 112 12.50 11.57 -10.05
C GLN A 112 10.99 11.77 -9.85
N ALA A 113 10.17 10.80 -10.29
CA ALA A 113 8.72 10.82 -10.09
C ALA A 113 8.31 10.87 -8.61
N CYS A 114 9.01 10.14 -7.73
CA CYS A 114 8.78 10.21 -6.28
C CYS A 114 9.07 11.61 -5.72
N VAL A 115 10.18 12.22 -6.16
CA VAL A 115 10.58 13.58 -5.74
C VAL A 115 9.59 14.63 -6.23
N ASP A 116 9.19 14.56 -7.49
CA ASP A 116 8.26 15.53 -8.08
C ASP A 116 6.86 15.43 -7.47
N LEU A 117 6.41 14.22 -7.15
CA LEU A 117 5.17 14.01 -6.41
C LEU A 117 5.22 14.63 -5.02
N LEU A 118 6.31 14.44 -4.26
CA LEU A 118 6.45 15.06 -2.94
C LEU A 118 6.43 16.59 -3.01
N ARG A 119 7.08 17.18 -4.03
CA ARG A 119 7.05 18.63 -4.26
C ARG A 119 5.64 19.12 -4.57
N ALA A 120 4.92 18.44 -5.46
CA ALA A 120 3.57 18.82 -5.86
C ALA A 120 2.52 18.66 -4.74
N THR A 121 2.77 17.73 -3.82
CA THR A 121 1.90 17.47 -2.65
C THR A 121 2.26 18.29 -1.42
N GLU A 122 3.41 18.99 -1.43
CA GLU A 122 3.95 19.78 -0.33
C GLU A 122 4.11 18.97 0.99
N LEU A 123 4.16 17.64 0.89
CA LEU A 123 4.27 16.77 2.05
C LEU A 123 5.70 16.81 2.62
N VAL A 124 5.82 17.26 3.86
CA VAL A 124 7.10 17.30 4.58
C VAL A 124 7.46 15.98 5.27
N SER A 125 6.45 15.17 5.61
CA SER A 125 6.63 13.78 5.99
C SER A 125 5.54 12.92 5.36
N ALA A 126 5.95 11.85 4.69
CA ALA A 126 5.07 11.05 3.86
C ALA A 126 5.45 9.58 3.83
N TYR A 127 4.45 8.77 3.51
CA TYR A 127 4.65 7.45 2.94
C TYR A 127 4.45 7.54 1.42
N ILE A 128 5.45 7.10 0.66
CA ILE A 128 5.41 7.03 -0.81
C ILE A 128 5.17 5.58 -1.21
N ARG A 129 4.26 5.37 -2.16
CA ARG A 129 3.78 4.07 -2.64
C ARG A 129 3.88 4.00 -4.17
N PRO A 130 5.06 3.71 -4.72
CA PRO A 130 5.17 3.32 -6.12
C PRO A 130 4.55 1.94 -6.35
N GLN A 131 3.85 1.76 -7.47
CA GLN A 131 3.28 0.49 -7.88
C GLN A 131 3.34 0.33 -9.40
N ILE A 132 3.77 -0.85 -9.86
CA ILE A 132 3.82 -1.24 -11.28
C ILE A 132 2.89 -2.44 -11.47
N PHE A 133 1.96 -2.36 -12.42
CA PHE A 133 0.89 -3.34 -12.51
C PHE A 133 0.32 -3.51 -13.92
N TYR A 134 -0.17 -4.71 -14.23
CA TYR A 134 -0.93 -4.94 -15.47
C TYR A 134 -2.36 -4.36 -15.35
N GLY A 135 -2.70 -3.47 -16.28
CA GLY A 135 -4.00 -2.84 -16.43
C GLY A 135 -5.00 -3.67 -17.22
N LEU A 136 -5.88 -2.98 -17.96
CA LEU A 136 -6.90 -3.58 -18.79
C LEU A 136 -6.28 -4.26 -20.03
N GLY A 137 -6.88 -5.37 -20.47
CA GLY A 137 -6.42 -6.09 -21.65
C GLY A 137 -7.12 -7.45 -21.79
N ALA A 138 -6.37 -8.46 -22.23
CA ALA A 138 -6.87 -9.82 -22.34
C ALA A 138 -7.26 -10.39 -20.97
N ILE A 139 -8.31 -11.20 -20.97
CA ILE A 139 -8.74 -11.98 -19.81
C ILE A 139 -8.15 -13.38 -19.97
N GLY A 140 -7.14 -13.69 -19.16
CA GLY A 140 -6.38 -14.93 -19.17
C GLY A 140 -5.25 -14.86 -18.15
N LEU A 141 -4.56 -15.98 -17.89
CA LEU A 141 -3.44 -15.99 -16.92
C LEU A 141 -2.16 -15.37 -17.47
N ASP A 142 -2.04 -15.24 -18.79
CA ASP A 142 -0.91 -14.56 -19.45
C ASP A 142 -1.29 -13.10 -19.74
N PRO A 143 -0.69 -12.13 -19.02
CA PRO A 143 -0.96 -10.71 -19.22
C PRO A 143 -0.01 -10.06 -20.25
N SER A 144 0.75 -10.83 -21.04
CA SER A 144 1.77 -10.29 -21.96
C SER A 144 1.27 -9.25 -22.96
N THR A 145 -0.02 -9.30 -23.33
CA THR A 145 -0.66 -8.31 -24.20
C THR A 145 -1.31 -7.14 -23.46
N ASN A 146 -1.34 -7.18 -22.13
CA ASN A 146 -2.03 -6.18 -21.32
C ASN A 146 -1.13 -4.97 -21.10
N GLU A 147 -1.77 -3.81 -20.97
CA GLU A 147 -1.05 -2.59 -20.67
C GLU A 147 -0.38 -2.68 -19.29
N VAL A 148 0.82 -2.12 -19.12
CA VAL A 148 1.47 -2.00 -17.81
C VAL A 148 1.50 -0.55 -17.39
N HIS A 149 0.94 -0.25 -16.22
CA HIS A 149 0.93 1.10 -15.66
C HIS A 149 1.90 1.21 -14.50
N THR A 150 2.43 2.41 -14.30
CA THR A 150 3.13 2.80 -13.08
C THR A 150 2.44 3.99 -12.45
N MET A 151 2.02 3.84 -11.20
CA MET A 151 1.42 4.91 -10.41
C MET A 151 2.15 5.05 -9.09
N ILE A 152 2.29 6.29 -8.61
CA ILE A 152 2.95 6.59 -7.34
C ILE A 152 2.02 7.48 -6.53
N GLY A 153 1.63 7.01 -5.35
CA GLY A 153 0.91 7.81 -4.36
C GLY A 153 1.82 8.28 -3.24
N ALA A 154 1.50 9.43 -2.65
CA ALA A 154 2.15 9.93 -1.44
C ALA A 154 1.08 10.45 -0.47
N PHE A 155 1.18 10.10 0.81
CA PHE A 155 0.21 10.53 1.82
C PHE A 155 0.87 10.63 3.20
N SER A 156 0.31 11.46 4.08
CA SER A 156 0.75 11.53 5.48
C SER A 156 0.48 10.19 6.17
N PHE A 157 1.49 9.66 6.86
CA PHE A 157 1.36 8.37 7.55
C PHE A 157 2.01 8.42 8.93
N GLY A 158 1.17 8.38 9.96
CA GLY A 158 1.57 8.32 11.36
C GLY A 158 2.19 6.98 11.75
N ALA A 159 2.35 6.77 13.06
CA ALA A 159 2.88 5.53 13.60
C ALA A 159 1.93 4.34 13.32
N TYR A 160 2.41 3.32 12.61
CA TYR A 160 1.63 2.15 12.18
C TYR A 160 0.95 1.41 13.36
N LEU A 161 1.64 1.29 14.50
CA LEU A 161 1.14 0.62 15.73
C LEU A 161 0.73 1.63 16.82
N GLY A 162 0.58 2.91 16.43
CA GLY A 162 0.35 4.00 17.36
C GLY A 162 1.54 4.27 18.30
N GLU A 163 1.44 5.35 19.06
CA GLU A 163 2.45 5.69 20.08
C GLU A 163 2.52 4.65 21.20
N GLU A 164 1.39 4.03 21.52
CA GLU A 164 1.30 3.05 22.59
C GLU A 164 2.04 1.76 22.24
N GLY A 165 1.90 1.26 20.99
CA GLY A 165 2.66 0.09 20.53
C GLY A 165 4.16 0.35 20.50
N ILE A 166 4.59 1.58 20.21
CA ILE A 166 6.01 1.99 20.30
C ILE A 166 6.48 1.98 21.75
N ARG A 167 5.65 2.49 22.69
CA ARG A 167 6.04 2.66 24.09
C ARG A 167 5.97 1.37 24.90
N LYS A 168 4.94 0.55 24.70
CA LYS A 168 4.62 -0.63 25.52
C LYS A 168 4.88 -1.96 24.80
N GLY A 169 5.24 -1.91 23.53
CA GLY A 169 5.33 -3.10 22.68
C GLY A 169 3.95 -3.56 22.21
N ILE A 170 3.95 -4.62 21.41
CA ILE A 170 2.75 -5.22 20.83
C ILE A 170 2.64 -6.69 21.22
N THR A 171 1.41 -7.19 21.25
CA THR A 171 1.11 -8.60 21.40
C THR A 171 1.16 -9.31 20.04
N THR A 172 1.78 -10.48 20.01
CA THR A 172 1.90 -11.26 18.79
C THR A 172 1.48 -12.71 19.02
N MET A 173 1.01 -13.36 17.95
CA MET A 173 0.80 -14.81 17.93
C MET A 173 1.58 -15.46 16.79
N VAL A 174 1.93 -16.73 16.98
CA VAL A 174 2.39 -17.58 15.87
C VAL A 174 1.18 -17.99 15.04
N SER A 175 1.13 -17.52 13.80
CA SER A 175 0.04 -17.78 12.86
C SER A 175 0.00 -19.24 12.43
N SER A 176 -1.21 -19.77 12.17
CA SER A 176 -1.35 -21.08 11.52
C SER A 176 -1.01 -21.01 10.02
N TRP A 177 -1.06 -19.81 9.43
CA TRP A 177 -0.64 -19.57 8.06
C TRP A 177 0.89 -19.54 7.97
N ARG A 178 1.42 -20.39 7.10
CA ARG A 178 2.86 -20.42 6.81
C ARG A 178 3.24 -19.29 5.86
N ARG A 179 4.48 -18.83 6.02
CA ARG A 179 5.12 -17.95 5.03
C ARG A 179 5.26 -18.72 3.72
N ILE A 180 4.92 -18.07 2.61
CA ILE A 180 5.07 -18.64 1.26
C ILE A 180 6.50 -19.16 1.05
N SER A 181 6.62 -20.41 0.64
CA SER A 181 7.89 -21.07 0.37
C SER A 181 8.55 -20.52 -0.90
N HIS A 182 9.88 -20.57 -0.97
CA HIS A 182 10.63 -20.23 -2.17
C HIS A 182 10.42 -21.25 -3.31
N ASN A 183 9.88 -22.43 -3.01
CA ASN A 183 9.55 -23.44 -4.01
C ASN A 183 8.20 -23.16 -4.70
N ASP A 184 7.30 -22.45 -4.02
CA ASP A 184 5.93 -22.21 -4.49
C ASP A 184 5.79 -20.85 -5.18
N PHE A 185 6.59 -19.87 -4.74
CA PHE A 185 6.53 -18.50 -5.24
C PHE A 185 7.86 -17.76 -5.04
N ILE A 186 7.88 -16.45 -5.31
CA ILE A 186 9.07 -15.59 -5.15
C ILE A 186 8.87 -14.63 -3.96
N PRO A 187 8.93 -15.11 -2.70
CA PRO A 187 8.63 -14.31 -1.52
C PRO A 187 9.61 -13.17 -1.25
N THR A 188 10.75 -13.15 -1.94
CA THR A 188 11.76 -12.08 -1.90
C THR A 188 11.36 -10.85 -2.72
N ALA A 189 10.47 -11.00 -3.70
CA ALA A 189 9.93 -9.92 -4.50
C ALA A 189 8.66 -9.35 -3.86
N LYS A 190 8.49 -8.03 -3.94
CA LYS A 190 7.38 -7.31 -3.29
C LYS A 190 6.13 -7.29 -4.17
N GLY A 191 5.62 -8.49 -4.49
CA GLY A 191 4.43 -8.70 -5.31
C GLY A 191 3.14 -8.61 -4.51
N SER A 192 2.15 -7.87 -5.02
CA SER A 192 0.86 -7.62 -4.36
C SER A 192 0.06 -8.90 -4.06
N GLY A 193 -0.02 -9.85 -5.00
CA GLY A 193 -0.75 -11.12 -4.79
C GLY A 193 -0.27 -11.92 -3.57
N THR A 194 1.04 -11.85 -3.24
CA THR A 194 1.60 -12.54 -2.07
C THR A 194 1.09 -12.01 -0.74
N TYR A 195 0.63 -10.75 -0.69
CA TYR A 195 0.18 -10.13 0.54
C TYR A 195 -1.16 -10.70 1.01
N LEU A 196 -1.91 -11.42 0.17
CA LEU A 196 -3.12 -12.12 0.61
C LEU A 196 -2.80 -13.14 1.72
N ASN A 197 -1.64 -13.81 1.64
CA ASN A 197 -1.14 -14.70 2.70
C ASN A 197 -0.92 -13.94 4.03
N SER A 198 -0.28 -12.76 3.97
CA SER A 198 -0.09 -11.90 5.15
C SER A 198 -1.40 -11.34 5.70
N VAL A 199 -2.37 -11.01 4.85
CA VAL A 199 -3.71 -10.55 5.27
C VAL A 199 -4.43 -11.63 6.07
N LEU A 200 -4.38 -12.89 5.61
CA LEU A 200 -4.99 -14.02 6.32
C LEU A 200 -4.37 -14.22 7.72
N ALA A 201 -3.04 -14.13 7.82
CA ALA A 201 -2.32 -14.19 9.09
C ALA A 201 -2.68 -13.02 10.02
N LYS A 202 -2.73 -11.79 9.50
CA LYS A 202 -3.12 -10.61 10.27
C LYS A 202 -4.55 -10.73 10.81
N GLN A 203 -5.48 -11.17 9.97
CA GLN A 203 -6.88 -11.36 10.39
C GLN A 203 -7.03 -12.45 11.46
N GLU A 204 -6.21 -13.51 11.40
CA GLU A 204 -6.15 -14.52 12.45
C GLU A 204 -5.68 -13.92 13.77
N ALA A 205 -4.58 -13.14 13.77
CA ALA A 205 -4.08 -12.45 14.96
C ALA A 205 -5.13 -11.55 15.61
N VAL A 206 -5.80 -10.72 14.79
CA VAL A 206 -6.86 -9.83 15.28
C VAL A 206 -8.02 -10.62 15.90
N ARG A 207 -8.45 -11.73 15.28
CA ARG A 207 -9.51 -12.60 15.85
C ARG A 207 -9.09 -13.27 17.16
N ALA A 208 -7.79 -13.54 17.34
CA ALA A 208 -7.23 -14.09 18.56
C ALA A 208 -6.96 -13.04 19.66
N GLY A 209 -7.21 -11.75 19.38
CA GLY A 209 -6.95 -10.66 20.32
C GLY A 209 -5.48 -10.24 20.39
N CYS A 210 -4.68 -10.58 19.37
CA CYS A 210 -3.29 -10.13 19.23
C CYS A 210 -3.18 -8.97 18.24
N ASP A 211 -2.17 -8.13 18.42
CA ASP A 211 -1.91 -6.99 17.53
C ASP A 211 -1.31 -7.44 16.19
N GLU A 212 -0.39 -8.40 16.18
CA GLU A 212 0.28 -8.86 14.95
C GLU A 212 0.50 -10.39 14.89
N ALA A 213 0.77 -10.87 13.68
CA ALA A 213 1.07 -12.26 13.40
C ALA A 213 2.57 -12.48 13.11
N ILE A 214 3.16 -13.52 13.72
CA ILE A 214 4.44 -14.09 13.34
C ILE A 214 4.15 -15.29 12.43
N MET A 215 4.67 -15.24 11.21
CA MET A 215 4.52 -16.35 10.25
C MET A 215 5.82 -17.13 10.17
N LEU A 216 5.74 -18.43 10.38
CA LEU A 216 6.88 -19.33 10.29
C LEU A 216 6.97 -19.93 8.89
N ASN A 217 8.18 -20.33 8.48
CA ASN A 217 8.38 -21.20 7.32
C ASN A 217 8.02 -22.67 7.64
N ASP A 218 8.21 -23.55 6.67
CA ASP A 218 7.90 -24.98 6.78
C ASP A 218 8.77 -25.71 7.82
N ALA A 219 9.96 -25.18 8.11
CA ALA A 219 10.85 -25.70 9.15
C ALA A 219 10.52 -25.16 10.56
N GLY A 220 9.55 -24.24 10.68
CA GLY A 220 9.17 -23.63 11.95
C GLY A 220 10.07 -22.47 12.41
N MET A 221 10.87 -21.89 11.51
CA MET A 221 11.66 -20.67 11.75
C MET A 221 11.06 -19.44 11.07
#